data_AF-A0A1G1HTZ3-F1
#
_entry.id   AF-A0A1G1HTZ3-F1
#
_cell.length_a   1.000
_cell.length_b   1.000
_cell.length_c   1.000
_cell.angle_alpha   90.00
_cell.angle_beta   90.00
_cell.angle_gamma   90.00
#
_symmetry.space_group_name_H-M   'P 1'
#
loop_
_entity.id
_entity.type
_entity.pdbx_description
1 polymer ?
#
loop_
_entity_poly.entity_id
_entity_poly.type
_entity_poly.pdbx_seq_one_letter_code
_entity_poly.pdbx_strand_id
1 'polypeptide(L)'
;MKIKKKVKRKKDIKDIVVETAEIQGLLQDLLFRLSQVFERYRTLVLASIAAIVILIILGVGYHYLSLRWDREASVLEESAYSSYTEGNYQKSISLYQEVLDKYSGSESAPVAMYYIGNSYLASGQSEKAIGTYNKFIKDHDDQVIILPLVYLNLGYSYLNMKDYNNAISAFKQASALKGSLVADRAAYESARVYETAGDKVSAIDRYEYLVKTYPNSPWSQDASAKLNKVQGNIPKDRQPKDHQQDNR
;
A
#
# COMPACT_ATOMS: atom_id res chain seq x y z
N MET A 1 -13.13 39.23 65.00
CA MET A 1 -12.45 38.52 63.90
C MET A 1 -11.77 39.54 63.00
N LYS A 2 -10.43 39.71 63.09
CA LYS A 2 -9.69 40.66 62.22
C LYS A 2 -8.61 39.90 61.44
N ILE A 3 -8.92 39.66 60.17
CA ILE A 3 -8.06 39.06 59.17
C ILE A 3 -6.92 40.06 58.88
N LYS A 4 -5.70 39.78 59.35
CA LYS A 4 -4.51 40.54 58.95
C LYS A 4 -4.20 40.20 57.49
N LYS A 5 -4.64 41.07 56.55
CA LYS A 5 -4.16 41.09 55.16
C LYS A 5 -2.63 41.24 55.20
N LYS A 6 -1.88 40.20 54.80
CA LYS A 6 -0.44 40.32 54.47
C LYS A 6 -0.31 41.24 53.26
N VAL A 7 -0.08 42.53 53.51
CA VAL A 7 0.33 43.47 52.47
C VAL A 7 1.73 43.05 52.03
N LYS A 8 1.87 42.53 50.80
CA LYS A 8 3.18 42.32 50.17
C LYS A 8 3.89 43.67 50.15
N ARG A 9 4.99 43.80 50.91
CA ARG A 9 5.89 44.98 50.84
C ARG A 9 6.25 45.22 49.38
N LYS A 10 5.99 46.43 48.86
CA LYS A 10 6.61 46.87 47.60
C LYS A 10 8.11 46.93 47.85
N LYS A 11 8.89 46.29 46.99
CA LYS A 11 10.35 46.21 47.12
C LYS A 11 10.94 47.62 46.99
N ASP A 12 11.81 48.01 47.91
CA ASP A 12 12.42 49.33 47.90
C ASP A 12 13.38 49.44 46.70
N ILE A 13 13.49 50.63 46.09
CA ILE A 13 14.25 50.84 44.85
C ILE A 13 15.72 50.35 44.99
N LYS A 14 16.31 50.50 46.18
CA LYS A 14 17.67 49.99 46.48
C LYS A 14 17.75 48.46 46.41
N ASP A 15 16.77 47.76 46.97
CA ASP A 15 16.72 46.29 46.94
C ASP A 15 16.53 45.76 45.51
N ILE A 16 15.77 46.47 44.68
CA ILE A 16 15.63 46.16 43.25
C ILE A 16 16.96 46.35 42.52
N VAL A 17 17.68 47.44 42.78
CA VAL A 17 18.99 47.72 42.16
C VAL A 17 20.04 46.67 42.53
N VAL A 18 20.11 46.26 43.81
CA VAL A 18 21.04 45.21 44.25
C VAL A 18 20.71 43.85 43.60
N GLU A 19 19.43 43.45 43.60
CA GLU A 19 19.02 42.19 42.97
C GLU A 19 19.29 42.19 41.45
N THR A 20 19.09 43.33 40.78
CA THR A 20 19.46 43.44 39.36
C THR A 20 20.96 43.32 39.13
N ALA A 21 21.80 43.83 40.03
CA ALA A 21 23.26 43.71 39.93
C ALA A 21 23.73 42.27 40.19
N GLU A 22 23.12 41.56 41.14
CA GLU A 22 23.38 40.14 41.39
C GLU A 22 22.98 39.27 40.19
N ILE A 23 21.81 39.50 39.61
CA ILE A 23 21.35 38.80 38.40
C ILE A 23 22.31 39.07 37.22
N GLN A 24 22.78 40.31 37.05
CA GLN A 24 23.76 40.66 36.03
C GLN A 24 25.09 39.92 36.22
N GLY A 25 25.58 39.82 37.47
CA GLY A 25 26.80 39.08 37.79
C GLY A 25 26.68 37.58 37.54
N LEU A 26 25.55 36.97 37.95
CA LEU A 26 25.26 35.56 37.67
C LEU A 26 25.17 35.30 36.16
N LEU A 27 24.56 36.22 35.41
CA LEU A 27 24.47 36.11 33.96
C LEU A 27 25.86 36.21 33.32
N GLN A 28 26.73 37.12 33.78
CA GLN A 28 28.10 37.22 33.27
C GLN A 28 28.93 35.97 33.56
N ASP A 29 28.86 35.41 34.77
CA ASP A 29 29.57 34.17 35.12
C ASP A 29 29.05 32.99 34.29
N LEU A 30 27.73 32.88 34.12
CA LEU A 30 27.13 31.87 33.25
C LEU A 30 27.61 32.00 31.80
N LEU A 31 27.60 33.22 31.25
CA LEU A 31 28.07 33.48 29.89
C LEU A 31 29.56 33.14 29.73
N PHE A 32 30.38 33.43 30.74
CA PHE A 32 31.80 33.09 30.73
C PHE A 32 32.02 31.57 30.78
N ARG A 33 31.29 30.84 31.62
CA ARG A 33 31.37 29.37 31.66
C ARG A 33 30.88 28.75 30.35
N LEU A 34 29.81 29.30 29.76
CA LEU A 34 29.30 28.86 28.46
C LEU A 34 30.31 29.11 27.33
N SER A 35 30.99 30.26 27.34
CA SER A 35 32.02 30.54 26.33
C SER A 35 33.22 29.61 26.46
N GLN A 36 33.64 29.27 27.68
CA GLN A 36 34.71 28.28 27.90
C GLN A 36 34.32 26.88 27.41
N VAL A 37 33.09 26.43 27.69
CA VAL A 37 32.58 25.16 27.18
C VAL A 37 32.47 25.19 25.65
N PHE A 38 31.98 26.29 25.09
CA PHE A 38 31.92 26.45 23.64
C PHE A 38 33.32 26.37 23.01
N GLU A 39 34.31 27.13 23.49
CA GLU A 39 35.67 27.06 22.95
C GLU A 39 36.29 25.66 23.11
N ARG A 40 35.97 24.95 24.19
CA ARG A 40 36.41 23.55 24.39
C ARG A 40 35.82 22.58 23.34
N TYR A 41 34.58 22.78 22.92
CA TYR A 41 33.86 21.89 21.98
C TYR A 41 33.62 22.50 20.59
N ARG A 42 34.18 23.70 20.31
CA ARG A 42 33.87 24.52 19.13
C ARG A 42 34.03 23.76 17.83
N THR A 43 35.13 23.03 17.68
CA THR A 43 35.41 22.22 16.49
C THR A 43 34.39 21.10 16.30
N LEU A 44 33.98 20.42 17.38
CA LEU A 44 32.97 19.36 17.33
C LEU A 44 31.57 19.91 17.01
N VAL A 45 31.20 21.06 17.57
CA VAL A 45 29.92 21.73 17.28
C VAL A 45 29.88 22.16 15.80
N LEU A 46 30.93 22.81 15.31
CA LEU A 46 31.02 23.23 13.91
C LEU A 46 31.05 22.04 12.95
N ALA A 47 31.79 20.97 13.27
CA ALA A 47 31.80 19.74 12.47
C ALA A 47 30.42 19.09 12.43
N SER A 48 29.69 19.11 13.55
CA SER A 48 28.32 18.57 13.64
C SER A 48 27.34 19.39 12.79
N ILE A 49 27.40 20.73 12.84
CA ILE A 49 26.59 21.60 12.00
C ILE A 49 26.92 21.36 10.51
N ALA A 50 28.21 21.29 10.15
CA ALA A 50 28.63 21.02 8.78
C ALA A 50 28.13 19.65 8.29
N ALA A 51 28.21 18.61 9.12
CA ALA A 51 27.67 17.29 8.79
C ALA A 51 26.16 17.32 8.57
N ILE A 52 25.40 18.04 9.41
CA ILE A 52 23.95 18.22 9.25
C ILE A 52 23.64 18.94 7.94
N VAL A 53 24.37 20.02 7.61
CA VAL A 53 24.18 20.76 6.36
C VAL A 53 24.47 19.87 5.15
N ILE A 54 25.53 19.07 5.18
CA ILE A 54 25.84 18.10 4.12
C ILE A 54 24.70 17.09 3.96
N LEU A 55 24.19 16.54 5.07
CA LEU A 55 23.06 15.60 5.03
C LEU A 55 21.79 16.25 4.45
N ILE A 56 21.51 17.51 4.77
CA ILE A 56 20.38 18.25 4.19
C ILE A 56 20.58 18.46 2.69
N ILE A 57 21.77 18.87 2.25
CA ILE A 57 22.08 19.06 0.82
C ILE A 57 21.94 17.73 0.06
N LEU A 58 22.45 16.64 0.63
CA LEU A 58 22.30 15.30 0.05
C LEU A 58 20.83 14.87 0.01
N GLY A 59 20.06 15.13 1.06
CA GLY A 59 18.63 14.82 1.11
C GLY A 59 17.82 15.61 0.09
N VAL A 60 18.05 16.93 -0.02
CA VAL A 60 17.40 17.79 -1.01
C VAL A 60 17.83 17.43 -2.43
N GLY A 61 19.12 17.16 -2.63
CA GLY A 61 19.65 16.71 -3.92
C GLY A 61 19.05 15.37 -4.35
N TYR A 62 18.99 14.40 -3.44
CA TYR A 62 18.33 13.12 -3.65
C TYR A 62 16.84 13.29 -3.96
N HIS A 63 16.12 14.10 -3.19
CA HIS A 63 14.70 14.38 -3.43
C HIS A 63 14.46 15.04 -4.80
N TYR A 64 15.32 15.98 -5.22
CA TYR A 64 15.21 16.59 -6.54
C TYR A 64 15.50 15.59 -7.67
N LEU A 65 16.50 14.72 -7.48
CA LEU A 65 16.81 13.65 -8.44
C LEU A 65 15.69 12.61 -8.50
N SER A 66 15.09 12.22 -7.36
CA SER A 66 13.99 11.27 -7.32
C SER A 66 12.77 11.82 -8.07
N LEU A 67 12.40 13.08 -7.83
CA LEU A 67 11.33 13.76 -8.57
C LEU A 67 11.57 13.78 -10.09
N ARG A 68 12.82 13.98 -10.49
CA ARG A 68 13.18 13.96 -11.91
C ARG A 68 13.02 12.55 -12.50
N TRP A 69 13.51 11.53 -11.81
CA TRP A 69 13.35 10.13 -12.24
C TRP A 69 11.88 9.72 -12.29
N ASP A 70 11.06 10.11 -11.31
CA ASP A 70 9.63 9.83 -11.30
C ASP A 70 8.92 10.45 -12.51
N ARG A 71 9.25 11.69 -12.88
CA ARG A 71 8.70 12.32 -14.09
C ARG A 71 9.14 11.62 -15.37
N GLU A 72 10.41 11.25 -15.49
CA GLU A 72 10.91 10.55 -16.68
C GLU A 72 10.29 9.15 -16.79
N ALA A 73 10.12 8.46 -15.66
CA ALA A 73 9.44 7.18 -15.57
C ALA A 73 7.95 7.28 -15.94
N SER A 74 7.23 8.31 -15.45
CA SER A 74 5.80 8.48 -15.71
C SER A 74 5.48 8.71 -17.19
N VAL A 75 6.36 9.43 -17.91
CA VAL A 75 6.20 9.63 -19.37
C VAL A 75 6.39 8.32 -20.13
N LEU A 76 7.37 7.51 -19.71
CA LEU A 76 7.60 6.20 -20.28
C LEU A 76 6.45 5.23 -19.98
N GLU A 77 5.93 5.28 -18.76
CA GLU A 77 4.73 4.56 -18.32
C GLU A 77 3.52 4.89 -19.19
N GLU A 78 3.26 6.19 -19.47
CA GLU A 78 2.15 6.62 -20.32
C GLU A 78 2.25 6.05 -21.74
N SER A 79 3.44 6.10 -22.34
CA SER A 79 3.72 5.50 -23.65
C SER A 79 3.55 3.97 -23.66
N ALA A 80 4.00 3.32 -22.58
CA ALA A 80 3.85 1.87 -22.39
C ALA A 80 2.39 1.46 -22.21
N TYR A 81 1.60 2.25 -21.47
CA TYR A 81 0.18 2.07 -21.27
C TYR A 81 -0.60 2.30 -22.57
N SER A 82 -0.30 3.35 -23.32
CA SER A 82 -0.86 3.57 -24.65
C SER A 82 -0.63 2.35 -25.55
N SER A 83 0.60 1.84 -25.61
CA SER A 83 0.92 0.62 -26.36
C SER A 83 0.14 -0.61 -25.86
N TYR A 84 -0.09 -0.74 -24.56
CA TYR A 84 -0.94 -1.80 -23.99
C TYR A 84 -2.38 -1.69 -24.48
N THR A 85 -2.98 -0.50 -24.43
CA THR A 85 -4.38 -0.26 -24.84
C THR A 85 -4.59 -0.44 -26.35
N GLU A 86 -3.57 -0.23 -27.17
CA GLU A 86 -3.57 -0.51 -28.60
C GLU A 86 -3.43 -2.02 -28.92
N GLY A 87 -3.19 -2.87 -27.91
CA GLY A 87 -2.91 -4.29 -28.09
C GLY A 87 -1.47 -4.59 -28.54
N ASN A 88 -0.61 -3.58 -28.60
CA ASN A 88 0.81 -3.70 -28.93
C ASN A 88 1.61 -4.23 -27.72
N TYR A 89 1.24 -5.41 -27.21
CA TYR A 89 1.73 -5.95 -25.94
C TYR A 89 3.25 -6.12 -25.88
N GLN A 90 3.90 -6.52 -26.97
CA GLN A 90 5.36 -6.67 -26.98
C GLN A 90 6.08 -5.32 -26.83
N LYS A 91 5.55 -4.26 -27.45
CA LYS A 91 6.08 -2.90 -27.30
C LYS A 91 5.82 -2.38 -25.89
N SER A 92 4.62 -2.62 -25.35
CA SER A 92 4.29 -2.29 -23.97
C SER A 92 5.24 -2.93 -22.97
N ILE A 93 5.50 -4.25 -23.10
CA ILE A 93 6.47 -4.97 -22.27
C ILE A 93 7.86 -4.33 -22.36
N SER A 94 8.32 -4.00 -23.57
CA SER A 94 9.64 -3.36 -23.75
C SER A 94 9.75 -2.02 -23.03
N LEU A 95 8.72 -1.18 -23.15
CA LEU A 95 8.73 0.15 -22.53
C LEU A 95 8.63 0.07 -21.00
N TYR A 96 7.77 -0.82 -20.48
CA TYR A 96 7.72 -1.06 -19.04
C TYR A 96 8.99 -1.72 -18.49
N GLN A 97 9.65 -2.59 -19.27
CA GLN A 97 10.96 -3.13 -18.86
C GLN A 97 12.00 -2.02 -18.76
N GLU A 98 11.97 -1.05 -19.68
CA GLU A 98 12.85 0.12 -19.59
C GLU A 98 12.56 0.97 -18.34
N VAL A 99 11.30 1.06 -17.87
CA VAL A 99 10.97 1.66 -16.56
C VAL A 99 11.67 0.90 -15.43
N LEU A 100 11.59 -0.44 -15.42
CA LEU A 100 12.21 -1.26 -14.38
C LEU A 100 13.75 -1.20 -14.42
N ASP A 101 14.35 -1.09 -15.60
CA ASP A 101 15.80 -1.09 -15.76
C ASP A 101 16.42 0.27 -15.38
N LYS A 102 15.76 1.37 -15.73
CA LYS A 102 16.29 2.74 -15.52
C LYS A 102 15.75 3.44 -14.28
N TYR A 103 14.52 3.10 -13.87
CA TYR A 103 13.77 3.82 -12.84
C TYR A 103 13.15 2.85 -11.82
N SER A 104 13.86 1.79 -11.45
CA SER A 104 13.40 0.76 -10.50
C SER A 104 12.96 1.29 -9.12
N GLY A 105 13.45 2.47 -8.72
CA GLY A 105 13.06 3.13 -7.46
C GLY A 105 11.93 4.15 -7.60
N SER A 106 11.35 4.31 -8.79
CA SER A 106 10.24 5.25 -9.03
C SER A 106 8.89 4.65 -8.64
N GLU A 107 7.90 5.51 -8.42
CA GLU A 107 6.50 5.11 -8.20
C GLU A 107 5.90 4.35 -9.40
N SER A 108 6.47 4.52 -10.60
CA SER A 108 6.07 3.80 -11.81
C SER A 108 6.57 2.34 -11.84
N ALA A 109 7.54 1.95 -11.02
CA ALA A 109 8.12 0.60 -11.11
C ALA A 109 7.13 -0.52 -10.77
N PRO A 110 6.35 -0.46 -9.66
CA PRO A 110 5.32 -1.46 -9.41
C PRO A 110 4.25 -1.49 -10.52
N VAL A 111 3.84 -0.32 -11.01
CA VAL A 111 2.85 -0.21 -12.09
C VAL A 111 3.37 -0.88 -13.36
N ALA A 112 4.63 -0.64 -13.73
CA ALA A 112 5.28 -1.27 -14.86
C ALA A 112 5.29 -2.80 -14.75
N MET A 113 5.62 -3.32 -13.58
CA MET A 113 5.65 -4.75 -13.34
C MET A 113 4.25 -5.39 -13.43
N TYR A 114 3.22 -4.73 -12.89
CA TYR A 114 1.83 -5.15 -13.04
C TYR A 114 1.41 -5.21 -14.52
N TYR A 115 1.71 -4.18 -15.30
CA TYR A 115 1.32 -4.16 -16.72
C TYR A 115 2.18 -5.05 -17.63
N ILE A 116 3.42 -5.39 -17.27
CA ILE A 116 4.16 -6.46 -17.94
C ILE A 116 3.42 -7.79 -17.77
N GLY A 117 2.97 -8.09 -16.55
CA GLY A 117 2.14 -9.27 -16.28
C GLY A 117 0.85 -9.26 -17.10
N ASN A 118 0.15 -8.12 -17.13
CA ASN A 118 -1.09 -7.97 -17.90
C ASN A 118 -0.85 -8.15 -19.41
N SER A 119 0.25 -7.62 -19.93
CA SER A 119 0.61 -7.73 -21.34
C SER A 119 0.94 -9.18 -21.72
N TYR A 120 1.62 -9.92 -20.84
CA TYR A 120 1.81 -11.36 -21.04
C TYR A 120 0.49 -12.11 -21.01
N LEU A 121 -0.39 -11.83 -20.05
CA LEU A 121 -1.69 -12.46 -19.96
C LEU A 121 -2.55 -12.20 -21.21
N ALA A 122 -2.62 -10.94 -21.65
CA ALA A 122 -3.41 -10.51 -22.81
C ALA A 122 -2.87 -11.05 -24.15
N SER A 123 -1.56 -11.31 -24.23
CA SER A 123 -0.92 -11.98 -25.38
C SER A 123 -0.91 -13.51 -25.29
N GLY A 124 -1.62 -14.09 -24.31
CA GLY A 124 -1.75 -15.55 -24.15
C GLY A 124 -0.55 -16.23 -23.48
N GLN A 125 0.47 -15.49 -23.07
CA GLN A 125 1.69 -15.98 -22.44
C GLN A 125 1.49 -16.17 -20.93
N SER A 126 0.53 -17.02 -20.55
CA SER A 126 0.07 -17.18 -19.16
C SER A 126 1.18 -17.60 -18.19
N GLU A 127 2.13 -18.45 -18.60
CA GLU A 127 3.27 -18.84 -17.77
C GLU A 127 4.18 -17.66 -17.41
N LYS A 128 4.46 -16.77 -18.37
CA LYS A 128 5.26 -15.56 -18.12
C LYS A 128 4.49 -14.59 -17.21
N ALA A 129 3.17 -14.46 -17.42
CA ALA A 129 2.33 -13.65 -16.56
C ALA A 129 2.38 -14.14 -15.10
N ILE A 130 2.24 -15.45 -14.87
CA ILE A 130 2.38 -16.08 -13.54
C ILE A 130 3.73 -15.75 -12.91
N GLY A 131 4.83 -15.91 -13.66
CA GLY A 131 6.17 -15.57 -13.21
C GLY A 131 6.30 -14.10 -12.77
N THR A 132 5.79 -13.18 -13.59
CA THR A 132 5.82 -11.74 -13.29
C THR A 132 4.97 -11.40 -12.06
N TYR A 133 3.74 -11.90 -11.95
CA TYR A 133 2.88 -11.60 -10.80
C TYR A 133 3.42 -12.19 -9.50
N ASN A 134 3.98 -13.41 -9.51
CA ASN A 134 4.60 -13.98 -8.33
C ASN A 134 5.83 -13.18 -7.88
N LYS A 135 6.61 -12.66 -8.83
CA LYS A 135 7.72 -11.76 -8.53
C LYS A 135 7.20 -10.44 -7.95
N PHE A 136 6.11 -9.88 -8.46
CA PHE A 136 5.47 -8.68 -7.90
C PHE A 136 5.06 -8.93 -6.44
N ILE A 137 4.36 -10.04 -6.17
CA ILE A 137 3.90 -10.38 -4.82
C ILE A 137 5.08 -10.52 -3.84
N LYS A 138 6.24 -10.95 -4.32
CA LYS A 138 7.44 -11.09 -3.49
C LYS A 138 8.13 -9.74 -3.24
N ASP A 139 8.24 -8.91 -4.28
CA ASP A 139 9.09 -7.71 -4.27
C ASP A 139 8.30 -6.44 -3.88
N HIS A 140 6.96 -6.47 -3.97
CA HIS A 140 6.05 -5.32 -3.84
C HIS A 140 4.76 -5.67 -3.05
N ASP A 141 4.87 -6.45 -1.97
CA ASP A 141 3.72 -6.80 -1.10
C ASP A 141 3.17 -5.59 -0.31
N ASP A 142 3.92 -4.50 -0.25
CA ASP A 142 3.57 -3.22 0.31
C ASP A 142 2.57 -2.43 -0.55
N GLN A 143 2.41 -2.79 -1.83
CA GLN A 143 1.57 -2.08 -2.80
C GLN A 143 0.08 -2.41 -2.66
N VAL A 144 -0.52 -2.00 -1.53
CA VAL A 144 -1.89 -2.36 -1.10
C VAL A 144 -2.97 -2.11 -2.16
N ILE A 145 -2.80 -1.09 -3.01
CA ILE A 145 -3.77 -0.75 -4.07
C ILE A 145 -3.66 -1.70 -5.28
N ILE A 146 -2.45 -2.07 -5.66
CA ILE A 146 -2.17 -2.86 -6.88
C ILE A 146 -2.20 -4.37 -6.58
N LEU A 147 -1.80 -4.77 -5.38
CA LEU A 147 -1.67 -6.17 -4.99
C LEU A 147 -2.96 -7.01 -5.18
N PRO A 148 -4.18 -6.51 -4.87
CA PRO A 148 -5.40 -7.24 -5.17
C PRO A 148 -5.64 -7.48 -6.67
N LEU A 149 -5.26 -6.52 -7.52
CA LEU A 149 -5.35 -6.64 -8.98
C LEU A 149 -4.35 -7.68 -9.51
N VAL A 150 -3.14 -7.71 -8.94
CA VAL A 150 -2.11 -8.71 -9.26
C VAL A 150 -2.61 -10.11 -8.92
N TYR A 151 -3.16 -10.34 -7.73
CA TYR A 151 -3.74 -11.64 -7.37
C TYR A 151 -4.93 -12.03 -8.26
N LEU A 152 -5.79 -11.07 -8.62
CA LEU A 152 -6.90 -11.32 -9.55
C LEU A 152 -6.37 -11.78 -10.91
N ASN A 153 -5.40 -11.10 -11.50
CA ASN A 153 -4.86 -11.46 -12.81
C ASN A 153 -3.96 -12.70 -12.76
N LEU A 154 -3.31 -12.98 -11.64
CA LEU A 154 -2.65 -14.26 -11.37
C LEU A 154 -3.68 -15.40 -11.41
N GLY A 155 -4.85 -15.21 -10.78
CA GLY A 155 -5.95 -16.16 -10.83
C GLY A 155 -6.44 -16.45 -12.26
N TYR A 156 -6.62 -15.41 -13.07
CA TYR A 156 -6.94 -15.57 -14.49
C TYR A 156 -5.84 -16.27 -15.29
N SER A 157 -4.58 -16.01 -14.97
CA SER A 157 -3.44 -16.67 -15.62
C SER A 157 -3.41 -18.17 -15.34
N TYR A 158 -3.64 -18.57 -14.08
CA TYR A 158 -3.79 -19.99 -13.73
C TYR A 158 -5.03 -20.63 -14.37
N LEU A 159 -6.14 -19.88 -14.45
CA LEU A 159 -7.36 -20.37 -15.09
C LEU A 159 -7.15 -20.64 -16.59
N ASN A 160 -6.41 -19.79 -17.30
CA ASN A 160 -6.04 -20.02 -18.71
C ASN A 160 -5.21 -21.30 -18.89
N MET A 161 -4.41 -21.66 -17.88
CA MET A 161 -3.64 -22.91 -17.83
C MET A 161 -4.46 -24.11 -17.33
N LYS A 162 -5.76 -23.91 -17.03
CA LYS A 162 -6.66 -24.88 -16.40
C LYS A 162 -6.18 -25.36 -15.02
N ASP A 163 -5.31 -24.60 -14.37
CA ASP A 163 -4.88 -24.84 -13.01
C ASP A 163 -5.90 -24.24 -12.03
N TYR A 164 -7.01 -24.96 -11.84
CA TYR A 164 -8.13 -24.50 -11.05
C TYR A 164 -7.76 -24.26 -9.59
N ASN A 165 -6.88 -25.09 -9.01
CA ASN A 165 -6.48 -24.99 -7.61
C ASN A 165 -5.73 -23.68 -7.33
N ASN A 166 -4.73 -23.35 -8.16
CA ASN A 166 -3.98 -22.12 -8.01
C ASN A 166 -4.82 -20.88 -8.39
N ALA A 167 -5.70 -21.01 -9.40
CA ALA A 167 -6.63 -19.93 -9.75
C ALA A 167 -7.55 -19.56 -8.57
N ILE A 168 -8.16 -20.55 -7.93
CA ILE A 168 -9.00 -20.37 -6.75
C ILE A 168 -8.21 -19.73 -5.61
N SER A 169 -6.99 -20.21 -5.35
CA SER A 169 -6.14 -19.65 -4.29
C SER A 169 -5.85 -18.17 -4.52
N ALA A 170 -5.44 -17.79 -5.73
CA ALA A 170 -5.15 -16.40 -6.08
C ALA A 170 -6.40 -15.50 -5.97
N PHE A 171 -7.56 -15.95 -6.47
CA PHE A 171 -8.81 -15.22 -6.30
C PHE A 171 -9.22 -15.07 -4.83
N LYS A 172 -9.01 -16.09 -3.99
CA LYS A 172 -9.24 -16.00 -2.55
C LYS A 172 -8.35 -14.93 -1.91
N GLN A 173 -7.06 -14.88 -2.27
CA GLN A 173 -6.15 -13.85 -1.79
C GLN A 173 -6.62 -12.45 -2.20
N ALA A 174 -6.95 -12.24 -3.49
CA ALA A 174 -7.50 -10.96 -3.96
C ALA A 174 -8.75 -10.53 -3.20
N SER A 175 -9.63 -11.47 -2.83
CA SER A 175 -10.85 -11.20 -2.05
C SER A 175 -10.63 -10.93 -0.56
N ALA A 176 -9.51 -11.40 0.00
CA ALA A 176 -9.22 -11.32 1.43
C ALA A 176 -8.42 -10.07 1.82
N LEU A 177 -7.74 -9.42 0.86
CA LEU A 177 -6.96 -8.21 1.12
C LEU A 177 -7.85 -7.06 1.59
N LYS A 178 -7.44 -6.42 2.69
CA LYS A 178 -8.16 -5.29 3.29
C LYS A 178 -8.24 -4.12 2.30
N GLY A 179 -9.45 -3.62 2.07
CA GLY A 179 -9.68 -2.50 1.13
C GLY A 179 -9.57 -2.88 -0.34
N SER A 180 -9.53 -4.18 -0.66
CA SER A 180 -9.50 -4.67 -2.04
C SER A 180 -10.70 -4.15 -2.84
N LEU A 181 -10.41 -3.37 -3.89
CA LEU A 181 -11.40 -2.82 -4.83
C LEU A 181 -11.97 -3.89 -5.77
N VAL A 182 -11.42 -5.09 -5.75
CA VAL A 182 -11.84 -6.21 -6.60
C VAL A 182 -12.31 -7.42 -5.77
N ALA A 183 -12.62 -7.21 -4.49
CA ALA A 183 -12.93 -8.31 -3.59
C ALA A 183 -14.19 -9.09 -4.00
N ASP A 184 -15.20 -8.37 -4.48
CA ASP A 184 -16.45 -8.91 -4.99
C ASP A 184 -16.24 -9.68 -6.30
N ARG A 185 -15.52 -9.09 -7.25
CA ARG A 185 -15.14 -9.75 -8.51
C ARG A 185 -14.33 -11.02 -8.25
N ALA A 186 -13.33 -10.96 -7.36
CA ALA A 186 -12.50 -12.11 -7.04
C ALA A 186 -13.30 -13.22 -6.34
N ALA A 187 -14.24 -12.87 -5.46
CA ALA A 187 -15.16 -13.84 -4.86
C ALA A 187 -16.02 -14.52 -5.92
N TYR A 188 -16.62 -13.76 -6.83
CA TYR A 188 -17.40 -14.27 -7.96
C TYR A 188 -16.58 -15.22 -8.85
N GLU A 189 -15.36 -14.84 -9.23
CA GLU A 189 -14.50 -15.67 -10.07
C GLU A 189 -14.10 -16.96 -9.36
N SER A 190 -13.78 -16.91 -8.07
CA SER A 190 -13.50 -18.13 -7.32
C SER A 190 -14.68 -19.11 -7.32
N ALA A 191 -15.92 -18.61 -7.19
CA ALA A 191 -17.13 -19.43 -7.25
C ALA A 191 -17.31 -20.08 -8.64
N ARG A 192 -17.07 -19.31 -9.71
CA ARG A 192 -17.12 -19.82 -11.09
C ARG A 192 -16.07 -20.89 -11.36
N VAL A 193 -14.86 -20.74 -10.83
CA VAL A 193 -13.82 -21.74 -10.99
C VAL A 193 -14.16 -23.02 -10.22
N TYR A 194 -14.68 -22.93 -8.99
CA TYR A 194 -15.20 -24.10 -8.28
C TYR A 194 -16.32 -24.81 -9.06
N GLU A 195 -17.28 -24.06 -9.61
CA GLU A 195 -18.36 -24.60 -10.44
C GLU A 195 -17.79 -25.34 -11.67
N THR A 196 -16.81 -24.74 -12.35
CA THR A 196 -16.15 -25.30 -13.53
C THR A 196 -15.33 -26.55 -13.18
N ALA A 197 -14.69 -26.57 -12.02
CA ALA A 197 -13.96 -27.73 -11.51
C ALA A 197 -14.88 -28.85 -11.00
N GLY A 198 -16.20 -28.62 -10.94
CA GLY A 198 -17.19 -29.60 -10.48
C GLY A 198 -17.39 -29.63 -8.96
N ASP A 199 -16.68 -28.81 -8.20
CA ASP A 199 -16.87 -28.66 -6.75
C ASP A 199 -18.05 -27.72 -6.46
N LYS A 200 -19.25 -28.29 -6.61
CA LYS A 200 -20.51 -27.55 -6.45
C LYS A 200 -20.71 -27.02 -5.03
N VAL A 201 -20.19 -27.71 -4.01
CA VAL A 201 -20.35 -27.30 -2.61
C VAL A 201 -19.56 -26.02 -2.37
N SER A 202 -18.27 -26.02 -2.71
CA SER A 202 -17.45 -24.81 -2.61
C SER A 202 -17.95 -23.68 -3.51
N ALA A 203 -18.50 -23.99 -4.69
CA ALA A 203 -19.11 -22.99 -5.56
C ALA A 203 -20.30 -22.29 -4.88
N ILE A 204 -21.18 -23.04 -4.24
CA ILE A 204 -22.31 -22.51 -3.46
C ILE A 204 -21.81 -21.60 -2.35
N ASP A 205 -20.87 -22.07 -1.52
CA ASP A 205 -20.33 -21.30 -0.40
C ASP A 205 -19.78 -19.93 -0.86
N ARG A 206 -19.11 -19.90 -2.01
CA ARG A 206 -18.52 -18.67 -2.55
C ARG A 206 -19.55 -17.75 -3.21
N TYR A 207 -20.57 -18.27 -3.88
CA TYR A 207 -21.69 -17.46 -4.37
C TYR A 207 -22.50 -16.86 -3.21
N GLU A 208 -22.79 -17.64 -2.17
CA GLU A 208 -23.47 -17.16 -0.97
C GLU A 208 -22.67 -16.07 -0.25
N TYR A 209 -21.36 -16.28 -0.10
CA TYR A 209 -20.47 -15.27 0.46
C TYR A 209 -20.54 -13.96 -0.31
N LEU A 210 -20.54 -14.00 -1.66
CA LEU A 210 -20.65 -12.80 -2.49
C LEU A 210 -21.99 -12.08 -2.27
N VAL A 211 -23.10 -12.79 -2.37
CA VAL A 211 -24.45 -12.21 -2.26
C VAL A 211 -24.68 -11.60 -0.87
N LYS A 212 -24.17 -12.27 0.18
CA LYS A 212 -24.30 -11.79 1.57
C LYS A 212 -23.39 -10.60 1.87
N THR A 213 -22.13 -10.66 1.43
CA THR A 213 -21.11 -9.67 1.81
C THR A 213 -21.14 -8.43 0.91
N TYR A 214 -21.50 -8.62 -0.37
CA TYR A 214 -21.51 -7.57 -1.39
C TYR A 214 -22.86 -7.52 -2.13
N PRO A 215 -23.98 -7.27 -1.43
CA PRO A 215 -25.32 -7.31 -2.03
C PRO A 215 -25.49 -6.33 -3.20
N ASN A 216 -24.76 -5.21 -3.19
CA ASN A 216 -24.79 -4.18 -4.24
C ASN A 216 -23.72 -4.37 -5.33
N SER A 217 -22.97 -5.47 -5.32
CA SER A 217 -21.95 -5.76 -6.34
C SER A 217 -22.62 -5.94 -7.72
N PRO A 218 -21.98 -5.48 -8.82
CA PRO A 218 -22.40 -5.82 -10.18
C PRO A 218 -22.52 -7.33 -10.45
N TRP A 219 -21.83 -8.15 -9.66
CA TRP A 219 -21.80 -9.62 -9.78
C TRP A 219 -22.87 -10.33 -8.93
N SER A 220 -23.55 -9.61 -8.04
CA SER A 220 -24.46 -10.18 -7.03
C SER A 220 -25.69 -10.86 -7.65
N GLN A 221 -26.29 -10.24 -8.67
CA GLN A 221 -27.47 -10.78 -9.35
C GLN A 221 -27.15 -12.08 -10.09
N ASP A 222 -26.06 -12.10 -10.86
CA ASP A 222 -25.64 -13.30 -11.59
C ASP A 222 -25.21 -14.42 -10.64
N ALA A 223 -24.49 -14.10 -9.56
CA ALA A 223 -24.17 -15.06 -8.52
C ALA A 223 -25.40 -15.67 -7.86
N SER A 224 -26.44 -14.88 -7.58
CA SER A 224 -27.71 -15.38 -7.04
C SER A 224 -28.40 -16.35 -8.00
N ALA A 225 -28.41 -16.02 -9.30
CA ALA A 225 -28.97 -16.90 -10.33
C ALA A 225 -28.19 -18.23 -10.44
N LYS A 226 -26.86 -18.16 -10.44
CA LYS A 226 -25.98 -19.33 -10.46
C LYS A 226 -26.09 -20.18 -9.20
N LEU A 227 -26.16 -19.56 -8.03
CA LEU A 227 -26.38 -20.22 -6.74
C LEU A 227 -27.65 -21.09 -6.79
N ASN A 228 -28.79 -20.50 -7.15
CA ASN A 228 -30.06 -21.21 -7.27
C ASN A 228 -29.98 -22.38 -8.26
N LYS A 229 -29.32 -22.17 -9.40
CA LYS A 229 -29.12 -23.22 -10.41
C LYS A 229 -28.24 -24.36 -9.88
N VAL A 230 -27.14 -24.06 -9.19
CA VAL A 230 -26.22 -25.08 -8.66
C VAL A 230 -26.91 -25.86 -7.53
N GLN A 231 -27.59 -25.19 -6.59
CA GLN A 231 -28.34 -25.82 -5.49
C GLN A 231 -29.50 -26.69 -5.97
N GLY A 232 -30.28 -26.22 -6.95
CA GLY A 232 -31.39 -26.99 -7.52
C GLY A 232 -30.95 -28.29 -8.22
N ASN A 233 -29.68 -28.37 -8.62
CA ASN A 233 -29.06 -29.56 -9.22
C ASN A 233 -28.38 -30.50 -8.20
N ILE A 234 -28.43 -30.19 -6.90
CA ILE A 234 -27.90 -31.04 -5.83
C ILE A 234 -29.08 -31.79 -5.18
N PRO A 235 -29.01 -33.13 -5.06
CA PRO A 235 -29.98 -33.91 -4.29
C PRO A 235 -30.19 -33.33 -2.89
N LYS A 236 -31.45 -33.23 -2.42
CA LYS A 236 -31.81 -32.55 -1.15
C LYS A 236 -31.04 -33.05 0.08
N ASP A 237 -30.60 -34.31 0.07
CA ASP A 237 -29.79 -34.93 1.13
C ASP A 237 -28.32 -34.47 1.15
N ARG A 238 -27.86 -33.78 0.10
CA ARG A 238 -26.48 -33.27 -0.06
C ARG A 238 -26.40 -31.76 -0.19
N GLN A 239 -27.52 -31.05 -0.07
CA GLN A 239 -27.50 -29.59 -0.03
C GLN A 239 -26.76 -29.13 1.25
N PRO A 240 -25.93 -28.07 1.19
CA PRO A 240 -25.37 -27.46 2.39
C PRO A 240 -26.51 -27.17 3.36
N LYS A 241 -26.37 -27.58 4.62
CA LYS A 241 -27.41 -27.32 5.62
C LYS A 241 -27.61 -25.81 5.71
N ASP A 242 -28.82 -25.34 5.48
CA ASP A 242 -29.18 -23.93 5.63
C ASP A 242 -28.62 -23.40 6.96
N HIS A 243 -27.63 -22.51 6.89
CA HIS A 243 -27.11 -21.80 8.05
C HIS A 243 -28.10 -20.73 8.57
N GLN A 244 -29.39 -20.83 8.20
CA GLN A 244 -30.44 -19.89 8.56
C GLN A 244 -31.11 -20.16 9.93
N GLN A 245 -30.53 -20.99 10.80
CA GLN A 245 -31.07 -21.21 12.15
C GLN A 245 -30.00 -21.03 13.22
N ASP A 246 -29.48 -19.82 13.39
CA ASP A 246 -28.84 -19.45 14.66
C ASP A 246 -28.91 -17.94 14.98
N ASN A 247 -29.99 -17.28 14.56
CA ASN A 247 -30.38 -15.98 15.08
C ASN A 247 -31.76 -16.13 15.75
N ARG A 248 -31.74 -16.52 17.03
CA ARG A 248 -32.80 -16.27 18.00
C ARG A 248 -32.18 -15.59 19.21
#